data_AF-A0A257JBB2-F1
#
_entry.id   AF-A0A257JBB2-F1
#
_cell.length_a   1.000
_cell.length_b   1.000
_cell.length_c   1.000
_cell.angle_alpha   90.00
_cell.angle_beta   90.00
_cell.angle_gamma   90.00
#
_symmetry.space_group_name_H-M   'P 1'
#
loop_
_entity.id
_entity.type
_entity.pdbx_description
1 polymer ?
#
loop_
_entity_poly.entity_id
_entity_poly.type
_entity_poly.pdbx_seq_one_letter_code
_entity_poly.pdbx_strand_id
1 'polypeptide(L)'
;REDMGEDELRGFSHRVKAALPGVAVGYVDAYFLFEKHPRITAACDVVMTNCYPFWEGCPRDQALAYMQTMLARTRAAAPGQRVLISETGWPDRGSAFQGAVPSREGAMQYFVDTARWARDEGIELFYFSAFDEAWKVGAEGDVGACWGLWDKDGALKFGSTP
;
A
#
# COMPACT_ATOMS: atom_id res chain seq x y z
N ARG A 1 -0.41 5.99 15.34
CA ARG A 1 -1.69 6.54 15.81
C ARG A 1 -2.31 5.51 16.73
N GLU A 2 -2.61 5.89 17.97
CA GLU A 2 -3.31 5.07 18.98
C GLU A 2 -4.65 5.73 19.31
N ASP A 3 -5.22 6.42 18.32
CA ASP A 3 -6.33 7.36 18.50
C ASP A 3 -7.64 6.64 18.89
N MET A 4 -7.68 5.30 18.79
CA MET A 4 -8.84 4.45 19.05
C MET A 4 -8.41 3.06 19.52
N GLY A 5 -9.12 2.49 20.50
CA GLY A 5 -8.88 1.12 20.98
C GLY A 5 -9.47 0.04 20.05
N GLU A 6 -8.95 -1.19 20.13
CA GLU A 6 -9.40 -2.30 19.29
C GLU A 6 -10.91 -2.59 19.40
N ASP A 7 -11.48 -2.54 20.61
CA ASP A 7 -12.89 -2.83 20.83
C ASP A 7 -13.80 -1.77 20.22
N GLU A 8 -13.38 -0.51 20.23
CA GLU A 8 -14.10 0.58 19.61
C GLU A 8 -14.07 0.45 18.08
N LEU A 9 -12.90 0.16 17.50
CA LEU A 9 -12.75 -0.09 16.06
C LEU A 9 -13.62 -1.25 15.59
N ARG A 10 -13.65 -2.37 16.34
CA ARG A 10 -14.54 -3.50 16.07
C ARG A 10 -16.00 -3.10 16.19
N GLY A 11 -16.35 -2.27 17.17
CA GLY A 11 -17.69 -1.71 17.33
C GLY A 11 -18.16 -0.93 16.10
N PHE A 12 -17.29 -0.12 15.50
CA PHE A 12 -17.58 0.54 14.23
C PHE A 12 -17.78 -0.47 13.08
N SER A 13 -16.88 -1.44 12.93
CA SER A 13 -17.00 -2.48 11.90
C SER A 13 -18.33 -3.24 12.01
N HIS A 14 -18.70 -3.68 13.21
CA HIS A 14 -19.97 -4.37 13.46
C HIS A 14 -21.19 -3.50 13.13
N ARG A 15 -21.16 -2.20 13.48
CA ARG A 15 -22.26 -1.28 13.12
C ARG A 15 -22.43 -1.15 11.61
N VAL A 16 -21.34 -1.02 10.86
CA VAL A 16 -21.39 -0.92 9.39
C VAL A 16 -21.93 -2.22 8.79
N LYS A 17 -21.42 -3.38 9.24
CA LYS A 17 -21.91 -4.70 8.78
C LYS A 17 -23.40 -4.90 9.02
N ALA A 18 -23.90 -4.46 10.19
CA ALA A 18 -25.32 -4.55 10.53
C ALA A 18 -26.19 -3.62 9.67
N ALA A 19 -25.70 -2.42 9.35
CA ALA A 19 -26.43 -1.44 8.55
C ALA A 19 -26.42 -1.76 7.04
N LEU A 20 -25.39 -2.46 6.54
CA LEU A 20 -25.18 -2.75 5.12
C LEU A 20 -25.00 -4.26 4.87
N PRO A 21 -26.06 -5.07 5.08
CA PRO A 21 -25.98 -6.50 4.84
C PRO A 21 -25.63 -6.79 3.37
N GLY A 22 -24.66 -7.68 3.16
CA GLY A 22 -24.18 -8.06 1.82
C GLY A 22 -23.03 -7.20 1.29
N VAL A 23 -22.63 -6.12 1.99
CA VAL A 23 -21.43 -5.34 1.67
C VAL A 23 -20.27 -5.84 2.54
N ALA A 24 -19.15 -6.21 1.91
CA ALA A 24 -17.94 -6.61 2.63
C ALA A 24 -17.32 -5.42 3.35
N VAL A 25 -17.02 -5.58 4.64
CA VAL A 25 -16.32 -4.56 5.45
C VAL A 25 -14.91 -5.06 5.72
N GLY A 26 -13.93 -4.28 5.26
CA GLY A 26 -12.52 -4.53 5.48
C GLY A 26 -11.85 -3.51 6.39
N TYR A 27 -10.57 -3.74 6.63
CA TYR A 27 -9.69 -2.81 7.33
C TYR A 27 -8.39 -2.68 6.54
N VAL A 28 -7.87 -1.45 6.48
CA VAL A 28 -6.65 -1.09 5.76
C VAL A 28 -5.57 -0.78 6.79
N ASP A 29 -4.41 -1.42 6.68
CA ASP A 29 -3.26 -1.09 7.53
C ASP A 29 -1.93 -1.59 6.96
N ALA A 30 -0.83 -1.24 7.62
CA ALA A 30 0.48 -1.81 7.33
C ALA A 30 0.50 -3.33 7.59
N TYR A 31 1.14 -4.08 6.71
CA TYR A 31 1.14 -5.55 6.71
C TYR A 31 1.42 -6.22 8.06
N PHE A 32 2.32 -5.67 8.89
CA PHE A 32 2.70 -6.24 10.19
C PHE A 32 1.65 -6.01 11.29
N LEU A 33 0.71 -5.06 11.12
CA LEU A 33 -0.32 -4.78 12.12
C LEU A 33 -1.38 -5.87 12.17
N PHE A 34 -1.61 -6.59 11.07
CA PHE A 34 -2.51 -7.74 11.04
C PHE A 34 -2.03 -8.91 11.89
N GLU A 35 -0.72 -9.06 12.09
CA GLU A 35 -0.13 -10.04 13.02
C GLU A 35 -0.26 -9.58 14.48
N LYS A 36 -0.12 -8.27 14.72
CA LYS A 36 -0.18 -7.67 16.07
C LYS A 36 -1.60 -7.58 16.60
N HIS A 37 -2.59 -7.43 15.72
CA HIS A 37 -4.00 -7.21 16.05
C HIS A 37 -4.92 -8.29 15.49
N PRO A 38 -4.74 -9.57 15.88
CA PRO A 38 -5.49 -10.70 15.29
C PRO A 38 -7.00 -10.59 15.48
N ARG A 39 -7.47 -9.88 16.51
CA ARG A 39 -8.91 -9.62 16.75
C ARG A 39 -9.52 -8.67 15.71
N ILE A 40 -8.73 -7.71 15.21
CA ILE A 40 -9.14 -6.83 14.11
C ILE A 40 -9.13 -7.63 12.80
N THR A 41 -8.05 -8.36 12.54
CA THR A 41 -7.91 -9.20 11.34
C THR A 41 -9.09 -10.17 11.21
N ALA A 42 -9.39 -10.93 12.28
CA ALA A 42 -10.50 -11.88 12.29
C ALA A 42 -11.89 -11.25 12.14
N ALA A 43 -12.04 -9.95 12.45
CA ALA A 43 -13.31 -9.24 12.29
C ALA A 43 -13.55 -8.75 10.85
N CYS A 44 -12.55 -8.78 9.97
CA CYS A 44 -12.64 -8.27 8.60
C CYS A 44 -13.27 -9.31 7.64
N ASP A 45 -14.10 -8.87 6.70
CA ASP A 45 -14.50 -9.72 5.56
C ASP A 45 -13.41 -9.75 4.48
N VAL A 46 -12.65 -8.65 4.37
CA VAL A 46 -11.53 -8.47 3.45
C VAL A 46 -10.39 -7.75 4.16
N VAL A 47 -9.17 -8.23 3.99
CA VAL A 47 -7.95 -7.62 4.55
C VAL A 47 -7.25 -6.85 3.43
N MET A 48 -7.01 -5.56 3.67
CA MET A 48 -6.42 -4.65 2.71
C MET A 48 -5.07 -4.18 3.26
N THR A 49 -3.97 -4.62 2.65
CA THR A 49 -2.63 -4.40 3.20
C THR A 49 -1.85 -3.35 2.43
N ASN A 50 -1.29 -2.40 3.16
CA ASN A 50 -0.35 -1.42 2.63
C ASN A 50 1.05 -2.03 2.64
N CYS A 51 1.64 -2.14 1.45
CA CYS A 51 2.94 -2.76 1.23
C CYS A 51 3.90 -1.77 0.58
N TYR A 52 4.62 -0.99 1.38
CA TYR A 52 5.64 -0.04 0.90
C TYR A 52 7.06 -0.49 1.26
N PRO A 53 7.77 -1.24 0.39
CA PRO A 53 9.19 -1.54 0.58
C PRO A 53 10.07 -0.31 0.78
N PHE A 54 9.71 0.83 0.17
CA PHE A 54 10.41 2.09 0.33
C PHE A 54 10.52 2.51 1.81
N TRP A 55 9.40 2.46 2.54
CA TRP A 55 9.33 2.84 3.95
C TRP A 55 9.94 1.82 4.91
N GLU A 56 10.30 0.66 4.39
CA GLU A 56 11.02 -0.39 5.12
C GLU A 56 12.53 -0.32 4.83
N GLY A 57 12.98 0.71 4.09
CA GLY A 57 14.39 0.93 3.75
C GLY A 57 14.94 -0.06 2.72
N CYS A 58 14.07 -0.81 2.06
CA CYS A 58 14.45 -1.85 1.11
C CYS A 58 15.05 -1.23 -0.16
N PRO A 59 16.27 -1.66 -0.58
CA PRO A 59 16.82 -1.28 -1.88
C PRO A 59 15.90 -1.64 -3.03
N ARG A 60 15.92 -0.80 -4.09
CA ARG A 60 14.98 -0.93 -5.22
C ARG A 60 15.04 -2.34 -5.83
N ASP A 61 16.23 -2.85 -6.10
CA ASP A 61 16.47 -4.18 -6.71
C ASP A 61 15.85 -5.35 -5.92
N GLN A 62 15.57 -5.16 -4.63
CA GLN A 62 14.97 -6.16 -3.74
C GLN A 62 13.49 -5.88 -3.44
N ALA A 63 12.97 -4.72 -3.84
CA ALA A 63 11.68 -4.21 -3.41
C ALA A 63 10.49 -5.12 -3.79
N LEU A 64 10.51 -5.75 -4.97
CA LEU A 64 9.45 -6.69 -5.37
C LEU A 64 9.44 -7.94 -4.49
N ALA A 65 10.60 -8.56 -4.29
CA ALA A 65 10.74 -9.75 -3.45
C ALA A 65 10.35 -9.45 -1.99
N TYR A 66 10.66 -8.24 -1.53
CA TYR A 66 10.25 -7.81 -0.20
C TYR A 66 8.74 -7.59 -0.10
N MET A 67 8.10 -6.95 -1.09
CA MET A 67 6.64 -6.82 -1.16
C MET A 67 5.93 -8.18 -1.19
N GLN A 68 6.47 -9.16 -1.92
CA GLN A 68 5.96 -10.55 -1.90
C GLN A 68 5.98 -11.14 -0.49
N THR A 69 7.06 -10.88 0.27
CA THR A 69 7.17 -11.30 1.67
C THR A 69 6.13 -10.61 2.56
N MET A 70 5.90 -9.31 2.37
CA MET A 70 4.87 -8.55 3.10
C MET A 70 3.47 -9.14 2.87
N LEU A 71 3.11 -9.42 1.61
CA LEU A 71 1.83 -10.03 1.26
C LEU A 71 1.70 -11.45 1.86
N ALA A 72 2.75 -12.26 1.79
CA ALA A 72 2.75 -13.61 2.37
C ALA A 72 2.52 -13.58 3.89
N ARG A 73 3.14 -12.63 4.60
CA ARG A 73 2.92 -12.39 6.02
C ARG A 73 1.47 -12.00 6.33
N THR A 74 0.88 -11.08 5.58
CA THR A 74 -0.54 -10.73 5.73
C THR A 74 -1.45 -11.94 5.49
N ARG A 75 -1.21 -12.73 4.44
CA ARG A 75 -2.00 -13.95 4.15
C ARG A 75 -1.90 -14.98 5.28
N ALA A 76 -0.73 -15.11 5.90
CA ALA A 76 -0.55 -15.99 7.07
C ALA A 76 -1.32 -15.49 8.30
N ALA A 77 -1.42 -14.17 8.49
CA ALA A 77 -2.19 -13.56 9.58
C ALA A 77 -3.72 -13.62 9.37
N ALA A 78 -4.18 -13.76 8.12
CA ALA A 78 -5.58 -13.75 7.72
C ALA A 78 -6.00 -15.05 6.98
N PRO A 79 -5.84 -16.23 7.60
CA PRO A 79 -6.04 -17.51 6.92
C PRO A 79 -7.49 -17.67 6.43
N GLY A 80 -7.64 -17.98 5.14
CA GLY A 80 -8.95 -18.18 4.50
C GLY A 80 -9.73 -16.89 4.21
N GLN A 81 -9.22 -15.72 4.57
CA GLN A 81 -9.82 -14.44 4.23
C GLN A 81 -9.29 -13.94 2.87
N ARG A 82 -10.09 -13.13 2.18
CA ARG A 82 -9.63 -12.41 0.98
C ARG A 82 -8.62 -11.35 1.40
N VAL A 83 -7.45 -11.35 0.77
CA VAL A 83 -6.36 -10.39 1.03
C VAL A 83 -5.99 -9.71 -0.29
N LEU A 84 -5.98 -8.38 -0.29
CA LEU A 84 -5.52 -7.56 -1.42
C LEU A 84 -4.53 -6.49 -0.95
N ILE A 85 -3.67 -6.02 -1.87
CA ILE A 85 -2.75 -4.92 -1.59
C ILE A 85 -3.51 -3.61 -1.84
N SER A 86 -3.77 -2.84 -0.78
CA SER A 86 -4.48 -1.56 -0.88
C SER A 86 -3.60 -0.42 -1.33
N GLU A 87 -2.31 -0.46 -1.00
CA GLU A 87 -1.39 0.60 -1.40
C GLU A 87 0.02 0.04 -1.54
N THR A 88 0.69 0.45 -2.61
CA THR A 88 2.13 0.29 -2.81
C THR A 88 2.59 1.30 -3.85
N GLY A 89 3.85 1.71 -3.80
CA GLY A 89 4.39 2.65 -4.76
C GLY A 89 5.88 2.83 -4.58
N TRP A 90 6.47 3.69 -5.41
CA TRP A 90 7.85 4.10 -5.28
C TRP A 90 8.02 5.55 -5.76
N PRO A 91 8.63 6.45 -4.97
CA PRO A 91 8.76 7.84 -5.34
C PRO A 91 9.79 8.06 -6.47
N ASP A 92 9.51 8.99 -7.38
CA ASP A 92 10.42 9.29 -8.51
C ASP A 92 11.54 10.27 -8.14
N ARG A 93 11.41 11.00 -7.03
CA ARG A 93 12.37 11.96 -6.49
C ARG A 93 12.17 12.14 -4.97
N GLY A 94 13.07 12.92 -4.36
CA GLY A 94 13.07 13.24 -2.93
C GLY A 94 14.20 12.52 -2.18
N SER A 95 14.14 12.54 -0.86
CA SER A 95 15.20 12.02 0.00
C SER A 95 15.21 10.49 0.07
N ALA A 96 16.40 9.91 0.17
CA ALA A 96 16.55 8.48 0.44
C ALA A 96 16.06 8.13 1.85
N PHE A 97 15.46 6.96 1.98
CA PHE A 97 15.14 6.36 3.26
C PHE A 97 15.96 5.08 3.45
N GLN A 98 17.03 5.17 4.25
CA GLN A 98 17.99 4.07 4.41
C GLN A 98 18.51 3.57 3.05
N GLY A 99 18.30 2.28 2.70
CA GLY A 99 18.69 1.70 1.42
C GLY A 99 17.74 2.02 0.26
N ALA A 100 16.57 2.61 0.53
CA ALA A 100 15.59 2.97 -0.49
C ALA A 100 15.89 4.34 -1.08
N VAL A 101 16.28 4.38 -2.36
CA VAL A 101 16.65 5.61 -3.07
C VAL A 101 15.61 5.93 -4.16
N PRO A 102 14.92 7.08 -4.09
CA PRO A 102 14.00 7.52 -5.14
C PRO A 102 14.71 7.75 -6.47
N SER A 103 14.07 7.39 -7.58
CA SER A 103 14.53 7.75 -8.92
C SER A 103 13.42 7.54 -9.93
N ARG A 104 13.43 8.31 -11.03
CA ARG A 104 12.46 8.16 -12.14
C ARG A 104 12.50 6.76 -12.74
N GLU A 105 13.69 6.22 -12.99
CA GLU A 105 13.84 4.85 -13.49
C GLU A 105 13.34 3.82 -12.46
N GLY A 106 13.72 3.95 -11.19
CA GLY A 106 13.29 3.05 -10.13
C GLY A 106 11.78 3.05 -9.91
N ALA A 107 11.13 4.21 -10.00
CA ALA A 107 9.68 4.34 -9.88
C ALA A 107 8.95 3.63 -11.03
N MET A 108 9.35 3.87 -12.27
CA MET A 108 8.73 3.21 -13.43
C MET A 108 8.99 1.69 -13.42
N GLN A 109 10.21 1.27 -13.13
CA GLN A 109 10.51 -0.15 -13.00
C GLN A 109 9.66 -0.78 -11.87
N TYR A 110 9.40 -0.07 -10.77
CA TYR A 110 8.55 -0.56 -9.67
C TYR A 110 7.11 -0.73 -10.05
N PHE A 111 6.58 0.24 -10.78
CA PHE A 111 5.25 0.11 -11.36
C PHE A 111 5.15 -1.12 -12.29
N VAL A 112 6.08 -1.27 -13.24
CA VAL A 112 6.05 -2.37 -14.22
C VAL A 112 6.22 -3.74 -13.57
N ASP A 113 7.19 -3.89 -12.67
CA ASP A 113 7.45 -5.14 -11.96
C ASP A 113 6.23 -5.56 -11.12
N THR A 114 5.66 -4.60 -10.39
CA THR A 114 4.47 -4.80 -9.55
C THR A 114 3.26 -5.20 -10.38
N ALA A 115 2.96 -4.46 -11.47
CA ALA A 115 1.80 -4.73 -12.31
C ALA A 115 1.89 -6.08 -13.02
N ARG A 116 3.09 -6.46 -13.50
CA ARG A 116 3.33 -7.78 -14.11
C ARG A 116 3.12 -8.90 -13.09
N TRP A 117 3.78 -8.81 -11.94
CA TRP A 117 3.63 -9.78 -10.87
C TRP A 117 2.17 -9.93 -10.42
N ALA A 118 1.48 -8.82 -10.18
CA ALA A 118 0.09 -8.85 -9.75
C ALA A 118 -0.84 -9.49 -10.79
N ARG A 119 -0.64 -9.20 -12.08
CA ARG A 119 -1.38 -9.85 -13.17
C ARG A 119 -1.11 -11.35 -13.22
N ASP A 120 0.17 -11.74 -13.18
CA ASP A 120 0.59 -13.14 -13.38
C ASP A 120 0.12 -14.04 -12.23
N GLU A 121 0.08 -13.50 -11.01
CA GLU A 121 -0.36 -14.21 -9.79
C GLU A 121 -1.84 -13.97 -9.42
N GLY A 122 -2.58 -13.22 -10.23
CA GLY A 122 -3.99 -12.88 -9.96
C GLY A 122 -4.20 -12.10 -8.66
N ILE A 123 -3.26 -11.22 -8.30
CA ILE A 123 -3.28 -10.42 -7.07
C ILE A 123 -4.07 -9.14 -7.30
N GLU A 124 -5.04 -8.91 -6.43
CA GLU A 124 -5.78 -7.67 -6.39
C GLU A 124 -4.93 -6.57 -5.74
N LEU A 125 -4.82 -5.44 -6.43
CA LEU A 125 -3.87 -4.38 -6.11
C LEU A 125 -4.45 -3.02 -6.47
N PHE A 126 -4.29 -2.05 -5.58
CA PHE A 126 -4.37 -0.63 -5.91
C PHE A 126 -2.96 -0.02 -5.83
N TYR A 127 -2.45 0.45 -6.99
CA TYR A 127 -1.15 1.12 -7.05
C TYR A 127 -1.28 2.58 -6.60
N PHE A 128 -0.34 3.02 -5.78
CA PHE A 128 -0.28 4.34 -5.22
C PHE A 128 0.84 5.16 -5.90
N SER A 129 0.53 6.23 -6.63
CA SER A 129 -0.81 6.78 -6.89
C SER A 129 -0.97 7.24 -8.33
N ALA A 130 -2.18 7.65 -8.70
CA ALA A 130 -2.41 8.23 -10.01
C ALA A 130 -1.61 9.54 -10.17
N PHE A 131 -1.78 10.51 -9.27
CA PHE A 131 -1.20 11.85 -9.41
C PHE A 131 -0.27 12.20 -8.25
N ASP A 132 0.73 13.03 -8.52
CA ASP A 132 1.56 13.67 -7.48
C ASP A 132 0.69 14.53 -6.55
N GLU A 133 0.77 14.26 -5.24
CA GLU A 133 -0.04 14.92 -4.22
C GLU A 133 0.79 15.97 -3.47
N ALA A 134 0.96 17.15 -4.07
CA ALA A 134 1.84 18.22 -3.58
C ALA A 134 1.59 18.68 -2.13
N TRP A 135 0.42 18.39 -1.56
CA TRP A 135 0.07 18.75 -0.18
C TRP A 135 0.65 17.79 0.88
N LYS A 136 1.23 16.64 0.49
CA LYS A 136 1.75 15.61 1.40
C LYS A 136 3.14 15.86 1.98
N VAL A 137 3.80 16.95 1.56
CA VAL A 137 5.17 17.31 1.99
C VAL A 137 5.31 17.43 3.52
N GLY A 138 4.21 17.77 4.22
CA GLY A 138 4.22 17.88 5.68
C GLY A 138 4.29 16.54 6.42
N ALA A 139 3.52 15.54 6.00
CA ALA A 139 3.38 14.27 6.73
C ALA A 139 4.42 13.22 6.34
N GLU A 140 4.86 13.24 5.08
CA GLU A 140 5.72 12.20 4.49
C GLU A 140 7.08 12.74 4.01
N GLY A 141 7.39 14.01 4.30
CA GLY A 141 8.60 14.66 3.81
C GLY A 141 8.55 14.96 2.30
N ASP A 142 9.70 15.28 1.72
CA ASP A 142 9.82 15.70 0.32
C ASP A 142 9.38 14.63 -0.71
N VAL A 143 9.44 13.34 -0.33
CA VAL A 143 8.97 12.22 -1.16
C VAL A 143 7.44 12.13 -1.22
N GLY A 144 6.71 12.62 -0.21
CA GLY A 144 5.25 12.51 -0.11
C GLY A 144 4.49 13.09 -1.32
N ALA A 145 5.10 14.05 -2.01
CA ALA A 145 4.53 14.68 -3.20
C ALA A 145 4.81 13.94 -4.52
N CYS A 146 5.58 12.85 -4.51
CA CYS A 146 6.28 12.36 -5.71
C CYS A 146 5.98 10.89 -6.07
N TRP A 147 4.81 10.38 -5.69
CA TRP A 147 4.39 8.98 -5.90
C TRP A 147 3.55 8.74 -7.16
N GLY A 148 3.13 9.81 -7.85
CA GLY A 148 2.21 9.72 -8.98
C GLY A 148 2.86 9.11 -10.23
N LEU A 149 2.05 8.43 -11.04
CA LEU A 149 2.36 8.12 -12.43
C LEU A 149 2.23 9.37 -13.34
N TRP A 150 1.34 10.27 -12.96
CA TRP A 150 1.18 11.61 -13.51
C TRP A 150 1.61 12.66 -12.49
N ASP A 151 2.00 13.84 -12.96
CA ASP A 151 2.26 14.98 -12.09
C ASP A 151 0.95 15.62 -11.59
N LYS A 152 1.08 16.66 -10.76
CA LYS A 152 -0.06 17.37 -10.16
C LYS A 152 -1.00 18.03 -11.19
N ASP A 153 -0.53 18.25 -12.42
CA ASP A 153 -1.27 18.89 -13.51
C ASP A 153 -1.83 17.85 -14.49
N GLY A 154 -1.62 16.56 -14.22
CA GLY A 154 -2.09 15.44 -15.03
C GLY A 154 -1.22 15.14 -16.24
N ALA A 155 0.02 15.64 -16.31
CA ALA A 155 0.96 15.26 -17.34
C ALA A 155 1.70 13.97 -16.96
N LEU A 156 1.89 13.08 -17.95
CA LEU A 156 2.53 11.79 -17.70
C LEU A 156 4.01 11.97 -17.36
N LYS A 157 4.45 11.45 -16.21
CA LYS A 157 5.83 11.61 -15.73
C LYS A 157 6.84 10.74 -16.46
N PHE A 158 6.41 9.69 -17.14
CA PHE A 158 7.28 8.62 -17.64
C PHE A 158 7.16 8.37 -19.15
N GLY A 159 6.66 9.36 -19.91
CA GLY A 159 6.72 9.37 -21.37
C GLY A 159 7.97 10.09 -21.89
N SER A 160 8.36 9.79 -23.12
CA SER A 160 9.16 10.71 -23.92
C SER A 160 8.27 11.88 -24.34
N THR A 161 8.65 13.10 -23.96
CA THR A 161 8.38 14.23 -24.85
C THR A 161 9.17 13.96 -26.14
N PRO A 162 8.58 14.12 -27.34
CA PRO A 162 9.34 13.99 -28.58
C PRO A 162 10.60 14.87 -28.59
#